data_AF-A0A3Q0CQH9-F1
#
_entry.id   AF-A0A3Q0CQH9-F1
#
_cell.length_a   1.000
_cell.length_b   1.000
_cell.length_c   1.000
_cell.angle_alpha   90.00
_cell.angle_beta   90.00
_cell.angle_gamma   90.00
#
_symmetry.space_group_name_H-M   'P 1'
#
loop_
_entity.id
_entity.type
_entity.pdbx_description
1 polymer ?
#
loop_
_entity_poly.entity_id
_entity_poly.type
_entity_poly.pdbx_seq_one_letter_code
_entity_poly.pdbx_strand_id
1 'polypeptide(L)'
;MSLQEVNKRAVLPPIVSRSDKEFLESMRRYIITETKRVGCNEEGPADEYYTIYRNVFDKVIDYVNAYKSILTSIKKEYDAFIETIKKGRKTAFYLHGKLKVLAAEPTSLVYHHRRAIQLEAKVRLIENNSTDIQLQIDEMKQMRAEYDKKEVKVCASTRQLWRPIPGMTLQESVNLDALNKYKQHLEDKYIKRKQDMSTEYVPAQKKADLDEEMAVLLQRRDAAESLNRDLQFRHQRLQVISHTLTTWMKHDMRIPFQDVMEKIQKTKAIYGDESIVDELFEDDPSKTKEAIIMLYYIERFNELISLGEYEKAACFAANSPRRILQNIGTMNKFKAIGKIRGKPFPLLLFFEAIFSRSQAFKRPINADLTLEGIKCGLSEKRLDLVTHWVTQEKLTFSEKAGDIIFAYGEQNTYQKPSCLALAQIIYNECGLHKKALLCLCKQGQIHEAVEHIQQFKDCTPGRMITSLRPIWYI
;
A
#
# COMPACT_ATOMS: atom_id res chain seq x y z
N MET A 1 -33.69 -26.33 -68.12
CA MET A 1 -32.51 -27.23 -68.22
C MET A 1 -31.81 -27.25 -66.86
N SER A 2 -31.21 -28.38 -66.54
CA SER A 2 -30.87 -28.94 -65.22
C SER A 2 -29.94 -28.12 -64.31
N LEU A 3 -30.41 -27.91 -63.07
CA LEU A 3 -29.59 -27.68 -61.88
C LEU A 3 -29.28 -29.03 -61.23
N GLN A 4 -28.29 -29.76 -61.76
CA GLN A 4 -27.67 -30.92 -61.10
C GLN A 4 -26.48 -31.40 -61.93
N GLU A 5 -25.27 -31.02 -61.52
CA GLU A 5 -24.03 -31.80 -61.68
C GLU A 5 -22.84 -31.00 -61.11
N VAL A 6 -22.84 -30.79 -59.80
CA VAL A 6 -21.60 -30.48 -59.08
C VAL A 6 -21.04 -31.81 -58.61
N ASN A 7 -20.01 -32.26 -59.32
CA ASN A 7 -19.08 -33.35 -59.01
C ASN A 7 -19.02 -33.71 -57.51
N LYS A 8 -19.83 -34.68 -57.08
CA LYS A 8 -19.57 -35.44 -55.85
C LYS A 8 -18.48 -36.46 -56.16
N ARG A 9 -17.21 -36.02 -56.18
CA ARG A 9 -16.11 -36.98 -56.05
C ARG A 9 -16.23 -37.63 -54.68
N ALA A 10 -16.73 -38.86 -54.65
CA ALA A 10 -16.65 -39.70 -53.47
C ALA A 10 -15.17 -39.87 -53.12
N VAL A 11 -14.72 -39.19 -52.06
CA VAL A 11 -13.41 -39.44 -51.46
C VAL A 11 -13.53 -40.81 -50.81
N LEU A 12 -12.96 -41.84 -51.45
CA LEU A 12 -12.77 -43.15 -50.83
C LEU A 12 -12.04 -42.92 -49.48
N PRO A 13 -12.44 -43.58 -48.39
CA PRO A 13 -11.67 -43.53 -47.16
C PRO A 13 -10.24 -44.00 -47.47
N PRO A 14 -9.20 -43.36 -46.90
CA PRO A 14 -7.82 -43.74 -47.19
C PRO A 14 -7.64 -45.22 -46.89
N ILE A 15 -7.16 -46.00 -47.86
CA ILE A 15 -6.76 -47.39 -47.62
C ILE A 15 -5.48 -47.31 -46.79
N VAL A 16 -5.63 -47.24 -45.47
CA VAL A 16 -4.51 -47.18 -44.52
C VAL A 16 -3.77 -48.50 -44.63
N SER A 17 -2.53 -48.47 -45.11
CA SER A 17 -1.70 -49.67 -45.15
C SER A 17 -1.48 -50.18 -43.72
N ARG A 18 -1.27 -51.49 -43.56
CA ARG A 18 -1.00 -52.07 -42.23
C ARG A 18 0.20 -51.39 -41.54
N SER A 19 1.23 -51.02 -42.32
CA SER A 19 2.38 -50.25 -41.86
C SER A 19 2.04 -48.87 -41.34
N ASP A 20 1.13 -48.14 -42.00
CA ASP A 20 0.69 -46.81 -41.55
C ASP A 20 -0.08 -46.89 -40.24
N LYS A 21 -0.89 -47.94 -40.06
CA LYS A 21 -1.61 -48.19 -38.81
C LYS A 21 -0.64 -48.50 -37.67
N GLU A 22 0.38 -49.32 -37.92
CA GLU A 22 1.41 -49.67 -36.92
C GLU A 22 2.29 -48.45 -36.56
N PHE A 23 2.63 -47.60 -37.53
CA PHE A 23 3.35 -46.35 -37.29
C PHE A 23 2.54 -45.37 -36.43
N LEU A 24 1.27 -45.15 -36.76
CA LEU A 24 0.38 -44.27 -35.97
C LEU A 24 0.19 -44.78 -34.54
N GLU A 25 0.04 -46.09 -34.35
CA GLU A 25 -0.05 -46.69 -33.02
C GLU A 25 1.29 -46.62 -32.25
N SER A 26 2.44 -46.64 -32.94
CA SER A 26 3.75 -46.37 -32.34
C SER A 26 3.86 -44.92 -31.86
N MET A 27 3.43 -43.95 -32.68
CA MET A 27 3.43 -42.53 -32.31
C MET A 27 2.47 -42.23 -31.15
N ARG A 28 1.27 -42.82 -31.15
CA ARG A 28 0.31 -42.71 -30.05
C ARG A 28 0.88 -43.28 -28.75
N ARG A 29 1.52 -44.45 -28.80
CA ARG A 29 2.22 -45.03 -27.63
C ARG A 29 3.36 -44.14 -27.16
N TYR A 30 4.16 -43.56 -28.06
CA TYR A 30 5.22 -42.62 -27.72
C TYR A 30 4.66 -41.38 -27.01
N ILE A 31 3.60 -40.76 -27.54
CA ILE A 31 2.93 -39.62 -26.90
C ILE A 31 2.44 -40.01 -25.50
N ILE A 32 1.68 -41.10 -25.37
CA ILE A 32 1.14 -41.53 -24.07
C ILE A 32 2.25 -41.82 -23.06
N THR A 33 3.35 -42.44 -23.50
CA THR A 33 4.48 -42.79 -22.62
C THR A 33 5.26 -41.56 -22.20
N GLU A 34 5.57 -40.65 -23.12
CA GLU A 34 6.28 -39.41 -22.84
C GLU A 34 5.43 -38.45 -22.00
N THR A 35 4.14 -38.31 -22.29
CA THR A 35 3.20 -37.51 -21.49
C THR A 35 3.07 -38.07 -20.07
N LYS A 36 3.01 -39.40 -19.89
CA LYS A 36 3.05 -40.02 -18.56
C LYS A 36 4.40 -39.84 -17.86
N ARG A 37 5.52 -39.92 -18.59
CA ARG A 37 6.88 -39.75 -18.05
C ARG A 37 7.10 -38.34 -17.52
N VAL A 38 6.61 -37.34 -18.24
CA VAL A 38 6.71 -35.93 -17.86
C VAL A 38 5.67 -35.55 -16.79
N GLY A 39 4.82 -36.49 -16.36
CA GLY A 39 3.85 -36.28 -15.27
C GLY A 39 2.77 -35.25 -15.62
N CYS A 40 2.53 -35.03 -16.91
CA CYS A 40 1.52 -34.09 -17.36
C CYS A 40 0.14 -34.75 -17.25
N ASN A 41 -0.67 -34.28 -16.29
CA ASN A 41 -2.12 -34.42 -16.40
C ASN A 41 -2.58 -33.57 -17.59
N GLU A 42 -3.86 -33.67 -17.96
CA GLU A 42 -4.52 -32.76 -18.93
C GLU A 42 -4.13 -31.27 -18.72
N GLU A 43 -3.67 -30.95 -17.50
CA GLU A 43 -3.15 -29.71 -16.95
C GLU A 43 -1.60 -29.45 -16.92
N GLY A 44 -0.76 -30.06 -17.78
CA GLY A 44 0.73 -29.92 -17.75
C GLY A 44 1.42 -28.87 -18.69
N PRO A 45 2.63 -28.34 -18.35
CA PRO A 45 3.28 -27.18 -18.98
C PRO A 45 3.35 -27.20 -20.52
N ALA A 46 2.78 -26.18 -21.15
CA ALA A 46 2.64 -26.09 -22.61
C ALA A 46 3.95 -26.20 -23.41
N ASP A 47 5.08 -25.79 -22.83
CA ASP A 47 6.40 -25.88 -23.47
C ASP A 47 6.93 -27.33 -23.58
N GLU A 48 6.57 -28.19 -22.63
CA GLU A 48 6.94 -29.61 -22.63
C GLU A 48 6.07 -30.39 -23.62
N TYR A 49 4.76 -30.08 -23.67
CA TYR A 49 3.87 -30.58 -24.72
C TYR A 49 4.33 -30.15 -26.10
N TYR A 50 4.64 -28.87 -26.30
CA TYR A 50 5.21 -28.38 -27.56
C TYR A 50 6.45 -29.16 -27.96
N THR A 51 7.33 -29.48 -27.01
CA THR A 51 8.56 -30.26 -27.30
C THR A 51 8.24 -31.70 -27.70
N ILE A 52 7.29 -32.36 -27.03
CA ILE A 52 6.84 -33.73 -27.37
C ILE A 52 6.18 -33.75 -28.76
N TYR A 53 5.25 -32.83 -29.03
CA TYR A 53 4.54 -32.75 -30.31
C TYR A 53 5.46 -32.30 -31.45
N ARG A 54 6.43 -31.41 -31.19
CA ARG A 54 7.46 -31.03 -32.16
C ARG A 54 8.29 -32.25 -32.57
N ASN A 55 8.71 -33.07 -31.60
CA ASN A 55 9.46 -34.30 -31.86
C ASN A 55 8.64 -35.35 -32.61
N VAL A 56 7.34 -35.46 -32.32
CA VAL A 56 6.42 -36.33 -33.08
C VAL A 56 6.22 -35.81 -34.50
N PHE A 57 6.07 -34.50 -34.68
CA PHE A 57 5.92 -33.89 -35.99
C PHE A 57 7.18 -34.08 -36.85
N ASP A 58 8.36 -34.00 -36.23
CA ASP A 58 9.62 -34.34 -36.90
C ASP A 58 9.65 -35.81 -37.36
N LYS A 59 9.18 -36.75 -36.53
CA LYS A 59 9.04 -38.17 -36.92
C LYS A 59 8.01 -38.38 -38.04
N VAL A 60 6.94 -37.58 -38.09
CA VAL A 60 5.94 -37.62 -39.17
C VAL A 60 6.49 -37.05 -40.48
N ILE A 61 7.27 -35.96 -40.41
CA ILE A 61 7.97 -35.37 -41.55
C ILE A 61 8.96 -36.38 -42.16
N ASP A 62 9.64 -37.16 -41.32
CA ASP A 62 10.59 -38.18 -41.78
C ASP A 62 9.92 -39.45 -42.33
N TYR A 63 8.72 -39.80 -41.85
CA TYR A 63 7.94 -40.94 -42.37
C TYR A 63 7.26 -40.61 -43.71
N VAL A 64 6.73 -39.38 -43.88
CA VAL A 64 5.96 -38.98 -45.06
C VAL A 64 6.83 -38.19 -46.05
N ASN A 65 7.68 -38.90 -46.79
CA ASN A 65 8.64 -38.30 -47.72
C ASN A 65 7.99 -37.49 -48.85
N ALA A 66 6.81 -37.88 -49.34
CA ALA A 66 6.13 -37.21 -50.45
C ALA A 66 5.70 -35.76 -50.13
N TYR A 67 5.46 -35.44 -48.85
CA TYR A 67 4.99 -34.12 -48.41
C TYR A 67 5.99 -33.41 -47.49
N LYS A 68 7.24 -33.90 -47.43
CA LYS A 68 8.29 -33.41 -46.52
C LYS A 68 8.55 -31.91 -46.63
N SER A 69 8.59 -31.36 -47.85
CA SER A 69 8.83 -29.94 -48.09
C SER A 69 7.72 -29.05 -47.53
N ILE A 70 6.45 -29.43 -47.76
CA ILE A 70 5.26 -28.71 -47.30
C ILE A 70 5.17 -28.76 -45.77
N LEU A 71 5.32 -29.95 -45.18
CA LEU A 71 5.26 -30.12 -43.73
C LEU A 71 6.39 -29.38 -43.00
N THR A 72 7.59 -29.31 -43.60
CA THR A 72 8.71 -28.52 -43.05
C THR A 72 8.43 -27.02 -43.09
N SER A 73 7.83 -26.51 -44.16
CA SER A 73 7.44 -25.09 -44.26
C SER A 73 6.36 -24.75 -43.22
N ILE A 74 5.35 -25.61 -43.07
CA ILE A 74 4.33 -25.47 -42.02
C ILE A 74 4.99 -25.42 -40.65
N LYS A 75 5.90 -26.38 -40.34
CA LYS A 75 6.64 -26.38 -39.07
C LYS A 75 7.31 -25.03 -38.80
N LYS A 76 8.02 -24.48 -39.80
CA LYS A 76 8.75 -23.20 -39.66
C LYS A 76 7.84 -22.03 -39.33
N GLU A 77 6.65 -21.94 -39.92
CA GLU A 77 5.69 -20.86 -39.64
C GLU A 77 5.15 -20.94 -38.21
N TYR A 78 4.80 -22.15 -37.75
CA TYR A 78 4.36 -22.37 -36.38
C TYR A 78 5.48 -22.08 -35.37
N ASP A 79 6.71 -22.54 -35.63
CA ASP A 79 7.87 -22.27 -34.79
C ASP A 79 8.12 -20.74 -34.66
N ALA A 80 8.05 -19.99 -35.77
CA ALA A 80 8.24 -18.53 -35.77
C ALA A 80 7.14 -17.77 -35.00
N PHE A 81 5.89 -18.20 -35.14
CA PHE A 81 4.75 -17.61 -34.41
C PHE A 81 4.87 -17.85 -32.91
N ILE A 82 5.20 -19.07 -32.50
CA ILE A 82 5.38 -19.44 -31.10
C ILE A 82 6.55 -18.66 -30.48
N GLU A 83 7.66 -18.48 -31.18
CA GLU A 83 8.78 -17.66 -30.72
C GLU A 83 8.41 -16.19 -30.52
N THR A 84 7.57 -15.64 -31.41
CA THR A 84 7.08 -14.25 -31.28
C THR A 84 6.24 -14.08 -30.01
N ILE A 85 5.35 -15.04 -29.70
CA ILE A 85 4.55 -15.03 -28.47
C ILE A 85 5.46 -15.16 -27.24
N LYS A 86 6.44 -16.06 -27.27
CA LYS A 86 7.40 -16.24 -26.18
C LYS A 86 8.19 -14.96 -25.91
N LYS A 87 8.65 -14.28 -26.96
CA LYS A 87 9.33 -12.98 -26.86
C LYS A 87 8.43 -11.91 -26.22
N GLY A 88 7.16 -11.81 -26.65
CA GLY A 88 6.20 -10.85 -26.10
C GLY A 88 5.89 -11.06 -24.61
N ARG A 89 5.80 -12.31 -24.15
CA ARG A 89 5.63 -12.61 -22.71
C ARG A 89 6.85 -12.24 -21.89
N LYS A 90 8.05 -12.53 -22.40
CA LYS A 90 9.32 -12.14 -21.75
C LYS A 90 9.43 -10.63 -21.59
N THR A 91 9.07 -9.86 -22.61
CA THR A 91 9.10 -8.39 -22.53
C THR A 91 8.06 -7.85 -21.56
N ALA A 92 6.82 -8.36 -21.56
CA ALA A 92 5.79 -7.93 -20.62
C ALA A 92 6.20 -8.17 -19.15
N PHE A 93 6.76 -9.34 -18.85
CA PHE A 93 7.25 -9.66 -17.50
C PHE A 93 8.38 -8.72 -17.05
N TYR A 94 9.35 -8.46 -17.93
CA TYR A 94 10.45 -7.52 -17.65
C TYR A 94 9.93 -6.10 -17.38
N LEU A 95 9.03 -5.60 -18.22
CA LEU A 95 8.45 -4.27 -18.09
C LEU A 95 7.63 -4.14 -16.80
N HIS A 96 6.82 -5.14 -16.47
CA HIS A 96 6.06 -5.16 -15.22
C HIS A 96 6.99 -5.15 -13.99
N GLY A 97 8.06 -5.95 -14.01
CA GLY A 97 9.07 -5.93 -12.94
C GLY A 97 9.73 -4.56 -12.79
N LYS A 98 10.10 -3.92 -13.90
CA LYS A 98 10.67 -2.56 -13.90
C LYS A 98 9.68 -1.54 -13.35
N LEU A 99 8.41 -1.61 -13.74
CA LEU A 99 7.35 -0.73 -13.25
C LEU A 99 7.17 -0.86 -11.74
N LYS A 100 7.16 -2.10 -11.23
CA LYS A 100 7.06 -2.39 -9.80
C LYS A 100 8.22 -1.79 -9.01
N VAL A 101 9.44 -1.87 -9.54
CA VAL A 101 10.63 -1.26 -8.91
C VAL A 101 10.56 0.27 -8.94
N LEU A 102 10.09 0.87 -10.04
CA LEU A 102 9.97 2.33 -10.15
C LEU A 102 8.82 2.91 -9.32
N ALA A 103 7.76 2.13 -9.10
CA ALA A 103 6.61 2.52 -8.27
C ALA A 103 6.84 2.29 -6.78
N ALA A 104 7.67 1.31 -6.41
CA ALA A 104 8.01 1.04 -5.01
C ALA A 104 8.90 2.14 -4.42
N GLU A 105 8.63 2.53 -3.17
CA GLU A 105 9.54 3.36 -2.41
C GLU A 105 10.89 2.63 -2.19
N PRO A 106 12.04 3.33 -2.17
CA PRO A 106 13.31 2.70 -1.89
C PRO A 106 13.25 1.95 -0.55
N THR A 107 13.63 0.67 -0.53
CA THR A 107 13.55 -0.17 0.69
C THR A 107 14.29 0.43 1.88
N SER A 108 15.37 1.17 1.60
CA SER A 108 16.11 1.96 2.59
C SER A 108 15.26 3.06 3.22
N LEU A 109 14.46 3.78 2.42
CA LEU A 109 13.57 4.83 2.89
C LEU A 109 12.46 4.29 3.79
N VAL A 110 11.84 3.17 3.42
CA VAL A 110 10.83 2.48 4.25
C VAL A 110 11.45 2.02 5.58
N TYR A 111 12.67 1.49 5.55
CA TYR A 111 13.41 1.12 6.77
C TYR A 111 13.70 2.33 7.66
N HIS A 112 14.21 3.43 7.09
CA HIS A 112 14.48 4.66 7.82
C HIS A 112 13.19 5.27 8.40
N HIS A 113 12.09 5.26 7.65
CA HIS A 113 10.80 5.74 8.13
C HIS A 113 10.27 4.91 9.30
N ARG A 114 10.31 3.57 9.19
CA ARG A 114 9.92 2.67 10.28
C ARG A 114 10.80 2.89 11.52
N ARG A 115 12.10 3.10 11.33
CA ARG A 115 13.03 3.37 12.43
C ARG A 115 12.78 4.73 13.08
N ALA A 116 12.43 5.75 12.29
CA ALA A 116 12.06 7.07 12.80
C ALA A 116 10.82 6.98 13.71
N ILE A 117 9.76 6.29 13.28
CA ILE A 117 8.55 6.06 14.09
C ILE A 117 8.89 5.32 15.39
N GLN A 118 9.73 4.28 15.33
CA GLN A 118 10.18 3.55 16.52
C GLN A 118 10.97 4.43 17.49
N LEU A 119 11.85 5.29 16.96
CA LEU A 119 12.62 6.23 17.78
C LEU A 119 11.72 7.27 18.42
N GLU A 120 10.77 7.81 17.68
CA GLU A 120 9.81 8.79 18.18
C GLU A 120 8.95 8.21 19.32
N ALA A 121 8.52 6.95 19.20
CA ALA A 121 7.81 6.25 20.27
C ALA A 121 8.69 6.06 21.53
N LYS A 122 9.98 5.74 21.34
CA LYS A 122 10.93 5.63 22.46
C LYS A 122 11.23 6.98 23.12
N VAL A 123 11.39 8.04 22.34
CA VAL A 123 11.61 9.40 22.85
C VAL A 123 10.41 9.81 23.71
N ARG A 124 9.18 9.62 23.23
CA ARG A 124 7.97 9.91 24.02
C ARG A 124 7.91 9.13 25.33
N LEU A 125 8.29 7.85 25.32
CA LEU A 125 8.34 7.05 26.56
C LEU A 125 9.37 7.61 27.55
N ILE A 126 10.56 7.99 27.06
CA ILE A 126 11.62 8.56 27.88
C ILE A 126 11.21 9.92 28.42
N GLU A 127 10.57 10.76 27.61
CA GLU A 127 10.03 12.06 28.04
C GLU A 127 9.00 11.88 29.15
N ASN A 128 8.03 10.96 28.98
CA ASN A 128 7.04 10.65 30.00
C ASN A 128 7.68 10.17 31.32
N ASN A 129 8.66 9.26 31.22
CA ASN A 129 9.38 8.78 32.41
C ASN A 129 10.19 9.90 33.07
N SER A 130 10.81 10.78 32.27
CA SER A 130 11.59 11.92 32.78
C SER A 130 10.68 12.92 33.49
N THR A 131 9.47 13.17 32.97
CA THR A 131 8.48 14.03 33.66
C THR A 131 7.99 13.42 34.96
N ASP A 132 7.78 12.10 35.02
CA ASP A 132 7.37 11.39 36.24
C ASP A 132 8.46 11.47 37.32
N ILE A 133 9.72 11.24 36.93
CA ILE A 133 10.87 11.37 37.84
C ILE A 133 11.00 12.81 38.34
N GLN A 134 10.80 13.80 37.46
CA GLN A 134 10.89 15.21 37.84
C GLN A 134 9.80 15.58 38.84
N LEU A 135 8.56 15.10 38.64
CA LEU A 135 7.47 15.23 39.60
C LEU A 135 7.84 14.65 40.98
N GLN A 136 8.36 13.42 41.01
CA GLN A 136 8.80 12.80 42.26
C GLN A 136 9.95 13.56 42.95
N ILE A 137 10.89 14.10 42.17
CA ILE A 137 11.98 14.93 42.71
C ILE A 137 11.41 16.20 43.36
N ASP A 138 10.44 16.84 42.72
CA ASP A 138 9.87 18.08 43.21
C ASP A 138 8.95 17.85 44.42
N GLU A 139 8.22 16.74 44.46
CA GLU A 139 7.53 16.25 45.67
C GLU A 139 8.54 16.04 46.81
N MET A 140 9.64 15.33 46.56
CA MET A 140 10.69 15.12 47.57
C MET A 140 11.33 16.43 48.05
N LYS A 141 11.47 17.44 47.19
CA LYS A 141 11.96 18.77 47.57
C LYS A 141 10.93 19.52 48.40
N GLN A 142 9.64 19.45 48.07
CA GLN A 142 8.57 20.03 48.87
C GLN A 142 8.52 19.40 50.27
N MET A 143 8.57 18.07 50.35
CA MET A 143 8.61 17.35 51.63
C MET A 143 9.83 17.74 52.46
N ARG A 144 11.00 17.93 51.83
CA ARG A 144 12.20 18.45 52.52
C ARG A 144 12.04 19.89 52.98
N ALA A 145 11.50 20.78 52.15
CA ALA A 145 11.26 22.18 52.52
C ALA A 145 10.21 22.32 53.65
N GLU A 146 9.22 21.43 53.71
CA GLU A 146 8.26 21.35 54.82
C GLU A 146 8.89 20.80 56.10
N TYR A 147 9.78 19.81 55.99
CA TYR A 147 10.58 19.32 57.11
C TYR A 147 11.52 20.41 57.65
N ASP A 148 12.24 21.11 56.77
CA ASP A 148 13.12 22.22 57.14
C ASP A 148 12.34 23.38 57.78
N LYS A 149 11.12 23.71 57.30
CA LYS A 149 10.23 24.68 57.96
C LYS A 149 9.76 24.23 59.34
N LYS A 150 9.63 22.92 59.59
CA LYS A 150 9.30 22.36 60.90
C LYS A 150 10.52 22.33 61.83
N GLU A 151 11.72 22.08 61.32
CA GLU A 151 12.98 22.11 62.09
C GLU A 151 13.50 23.53 62.38
N VAL A 152 13.22 24.54 61.54
CA VAL A 152 13.63 25.94 61.78
C VAL A 152 12.94 26.58 63.00
N LYS A 153 12.01 25.88 63.66
CA LYS A 153 11.48 26.27 64.97
C LYS A 153 12.28 25.77 66.17
N VAL A 154 13.30 24.93 65.99
CA VAL A 154 14.12 24.45 67.12
C VAL A 154 15.61 24.47 66.78
N CYS A 155 16.27 25.39 67.47
CA CYS A 155 17.70 25.44 67.82
C CYS A 155 18.64 26.21 66.88
N ALA A 156 18.95 27.42 67.33
CA ALA A 156 20.22 28.05 67.07
C ALA A 156 21.37 27.28 67.76
N SER A 157 22.52 27.28 67.08
CA SER A 157 23.89 27.33 67.60
C SER A 157 24.78 26.07 67.56
N THR A 158 26.00 26.36 67.05
CA THR A 158 27.34 25.82 67.33
C THR A 158 27.84 24.47 66.75
N ARG A 159 29.05 24.56 66.16
CA ARG A 159 29.92 23.51 65.60
C ARG A 159 30.37 22.49 66.67
N GLN A 160 30.58 21.21 66.32
CA GLN A 160 31.89 20.49 66.43
C GLN A 160 31.83 18.97 66.12
N LEU A 161 32.99 18.44 65.73
CA LEU A 161 33.31 17.10 65.24
C LEU A 161 33.31 16.02 66.33
N TRP A 162 32.16 15.41 66.64
CA TRP A 162 32.08 14.06 67.24
C TRP A 162 30.71 13.46 66.87
N ARG A 163 30.60 12.75 65.74
CA ARG A 163 29.33 12.12 65.35
C ARG A 163 29.39 10.60 65.56
N PRO A 164 28.40 10.00 66.23
CA PRO A 164 28.31 8.55 66.38
C PRO A 164 28.08 7.88 65.01
N ILE A 165 28.45 6.60 64.91
CA ILE A 165 28.27 5.78 63.69
C ILE A 165 26.79 5.88 63.27
N PRO A 166 26.49 6.23 61.99
CA PRO A 166 25.12 6.41 61.54
C PRO A 166 24.27 5.17 61.82
N GLY A 167 23.20 5.36 62.60
CA GLY A 167 22.30 4.29 63.05
C GLY A 167 22.54 3.75 64.46
N MET A 168 23.53 4.28 65.20
CA MET A 168 23.73 3.98 66.63
C MET A 168 23.64 5.26 67.47
N THR A 169 23.17 5.11 68.71
CA THR A 169 23.22 6.18 69.70
C THR A 169 24.63 6.33 70.27
N LEU A 170 24.93 7.50 70.85
CA LEU A 170 26.26 7.81 71.39
C LEU A 170 26.68 6.84 72.50
N GLN A 171 25.74 6.37 73.31
CA GLN A 171 25.96 5.39 74.39
C GLN A 171 26.21 3.97 73.86
N GLU A 172 25.57 3.59 72.76
CA GLU A 172 25.81 2.31 72.09
C GLU A 172 27.15 2.31 71.34
N SER A 173 27.59 3.48 70.86
CA SER A 173 28.86 3.62 70.12
C SER A 173 30.13 3.46 70.98
N VAL A 174 29.98 3.46 72.30
CA VAL A 174 31.04 3.12 73.28
C VAL A 174 30.81 1.78 73.98
N ASN A 175 29.73 1.07 73.65
CA ASN A 175 29.41 -0.25 74.22
C ASN A 175 29.80 -1.37 73.24
N LEU A 176 30.73 -2.24 73.66
CA LEU A 176 31.26 -3.35 72.87
C LEU A 176 30.18 -4.34 72.40
N ASP A 177 29.18 -4.63 73.24
CA ASP A 177 28.11 -5.57 72.87
C ASP A 177 27.14 -4.98 71.85
N ALA A 178 26.87 -3.67 71.95
CA ALA A 178 26.03 -2.98 70.98
C ALA A 178 26.75 -2.83 69.62
N LEU A 179 28.06 -2.57 69.64
CA LEU A 179 28.90 -2.55 68.44
C LEU A 179 28.98 -3.93 67.77
N ASN A 180 29.12 -5.02 68.54
CA ASN A 180 29.14 -6.38 67.99
C ASN A 180 27.78 -6.78 67.39
N LYS A 181 26.66 -6.44 68.05
CA LYS A 181 25.32 -6.66 67.48
C LYS A 181 25.10 -5.85 66.20
N TYR A 182 25.57 -4.61 66.15
CA TYR A 182 25.46 -3.78 64.94
C TYR A 182 26.34 -4.31 63.80
N LYS A 183 27.54 -4.80 64.11
CA LYS A 183 28.41 -5.48 63.16
C LYS A 183 27.74 -6.74 62.58
N GLN A 184 27.15 -7.58 63.43
CA GLN A 184 26.38 -8.75 62.98
C GLN A 184 25.20 -8.35 62.07
N HIS A 185 24.45 -7.31 62.44
CA HIS A 185 23.36 -6.79 61.59
C HIS A 185 23.85 -6.31 60.22
N LEU A 186 25.04 -5.69 60.14
CA LEU A 186 25.65 -5.28 58.87
C LEU A 186 26.13 -6.49 58.05
N GLU A 187 26.68 -7.52 58.70
CA GLU A 187 27.06 -8.78 58.07
C GLU A 187 25.84 -9.51 57.51
N ASP A 188 24.75 -9.59 58.27
CA ASP A 188 23.46 -10.15 57.83
C ASP A 188 22.88 -9.37 56.65
N LYS A 189 22.96 -8.03 56.69
CA LYS A 189 22.52 -7.17 55.58
C LYS A 189 23.40 -7.36 54.34
N TYR A 190 24.69 -7.62 54.50
CA TYR A 190 25.60 -7.92 53.39
C TYR A 190 25.29 -9.29 52.78
N ILE A 191 25.07 -10.32 53.61
CA ILE A 191 24.68 -11.66 53.16
C ILE A 191 23.35 -11.59 52.41
N LYS A 192 22.37 -10.88 52.97
CA LYS A 192 21.06 -10.66 52.32
C LYS A 192 21.22 -9.97 50.97
N ARG A 193 22.02 -8.90 50.88
CA ARG A 193 22.25 -8.19 49.61
C ARG A 193 23.01 -9.03 48.58
N LYS A 194 23.92 -9.90 49.04
CA LYS A 194 24.63 -10.86 48.18
C LYS A 194 23.71 -11.96 47.67
N GLN A 195 22.71 -12.35 48.47
CA GLN A 195 21.64 -13.27 48.09
C GLN A 195 20.64 -12.61 47.14
N ASP A 196 20.30 -11.34 47.36
CA ASP A 196 19.50 -10.53 46.43
C ASP A 196 20.21 -10.41 45.06
N MET A 197 21.54 -10.20 45.07
CA MET A 197 22.37 -10.22 43.86
C MET A 197 22.38 -11.57 43.12
N SER A 198 22.19 -12.71 43.81
CA SER A 198 22.11 -14.01 43.14
C SER A 198 20.68 -14.35 42.68
N THR A 199 19.66 -13.66 43.18
CA THR A 199 18.25 -13.82 42.77
C THR A 199 17.76 -12.80 41.74
N GLU A 200 18.28 -11.57 41.73
CA GLU A 200 17.86 -10.49 40.82
C GLU A 200 18.68 -10.38 39.54
N TYR A 201 19.84 -11.05 39.46
CA TYR A 201 20.74 -10.97 38.31
C TYR A 201 20.72 -12.26 37.48
N VAL A 202 20.43 -12.13 36.18
CA VAL A 202 20.53 -13.25 35.24
C VAL A 202 21.99 -13.42 34.81
N PRO A 203 22.61 -14.61 35.00
CA PRO A 203 23.96 -14.88 34.55
C PRO A 203 24.14 -14.59 33.05
N ALA A 204 25.28 -14.01 32.67
CA ALA A 204 25.58 -13.72 31.26
C ALA A 204 25.50 -14.96 30.37
N GLN A 205 25.78 -16.15 30.92
CA GLN A 205 25.59 -17.44 30.23
C GLN A 205 24.12 -17.69 29.87
N LYS A 206 23.19 -17.54 30.83
CA LYS A 206 21.75 -17.67 30.57
C LYS A 206 21.26 -16.67 29.53
N LYS A 207 21.83 -15.47 29.50
CA LYS A 207 21.52 -14.47 28.48
C LYS A 207 22.02 -14.93 27.10
N ALA A 208 23.24 -15.45 27.00
CA ALA A 208 23.77 -15.98 25.76
C ALA A 208 22.96 -17.19 25.24
N ASP A 209 22.57 -18.11 26.14
CA ASP A 209 21.72 -19.26 25.81
C ASP A 209 20.33 -18.78 25.28
N LEU A 210 19.74 -17.76 25.90
CA LEU A 210 18.49 -17.14 25.45
C LEU A 210 18.64 -16.38 24.11
N ASP A 211 19.78 -15.73 23.89
CA ASP A 211 20.07 -15.03 22.63
C ASP A 211 20.26 -16.04 21.48
N GLU A 212 20.87 -17.21 21.74
CA GLU A 212 20.96 -18.32 20.80
C GLU A 212 19.59 -18.95 20.53
N GLU A 213 18.77 -19.19 21.57
CA GLU A 213 17.40 -19.66 21.42
C GLU A 213 16.55 -18.67 20.61
N MET A 214 16.71 -17.36 20.85
CA MET A 214 16.07 -16.31 20.07
C MET A 214 16.51 -16.35 18.59
N ALA A 215 17.80 -16.58 18.32
CA ALA A 215 18.31 -16.70 16.95
C ALA A 215 17.72 -17.92 16.23
N VAL A 216 17.63 -19.07 16.91
CA VAL A 216 16.99 -20.29 16.38
C VAL A 216 15.50 -20.07 16.12
N LEU A 217 14.79 -19.40 17.04
CA LEU A 217 13.38 -19.05 16.86
C LEU A 217 13.16 -18.09 15.69
N LEU A 218 14.04 -17.11 15.50
CA LEU A 218 14.00 -16.20 14.35
C LEU A 218 14.24 -16.94 13.03
N GLN A 219 15.20 -17.86 12.98
CA GLN A 219 15.41 -18.69 11.78
C GLN A 219 14.20 -19.58 11.48
N ARG A 220 13.59 -20.18 12.52
CA ARG A 220 12.37 -20.97 12.37
C ARG A 220 11.20 -20.12 11.87
N ARG A 221 11.06 -18.89 12.38
CA ARG A 221 10.07 -17.92 11.90
C ARG A 221 10.31 -17.59 10.43
N ASP A 222 11.54 -17.24 10.04
CA ASP A 222 11.87 -16.85 8.67
C ASP A 222 11.63 -18.01 7.69
N ALA A 223 11.93 -19.25 8.11
CA ALA A 223 11.60 -20.46 7.37
C ALA A 223 10.08 -20.66 7.24
N ALA A 224 9.31 -20.44 8.33
CA ALA A 224 7.85 -20.52 8.30
C ALA A 224 7.21 -19.42 7.44
N GLU A 225 7.72 -18.18 7.48
CA GLU A 225 7.29 -17.07 6.63
C GLU A 225 7.61 -17.30 5.15
N SER A 226 8.75 -17.93 4.85
CA SER A 226 9.09 -18.37 3.50
C SER A 226 8.10 -19.43 3.00
N LEU A 227 7.80 -20.43 3.83
CA LEU A 227 6.84 -21.48 3.51
C LEU A 227 5.41 -20.94 3.36
N ASN A 228 5.00 -20.01 4.21
CA ASN A 228 3.67 -19.38 4.13
C ASN A 228 3.51 -18.57 2.84
N ARG A 229 4.54 -17.80 2.44
CA ARG A 229 4.57 -17.11 1.13
C ARG A 229 4.41 -18.09 -0.03
N ASP A 230 5.04 -19.26 0.06
CA ASP A 230 4.92 -20.31 -0.94
C ASP A 230 3.51 -20.95 -0.97
N LEU A 231 2.90 -21.17 0.20
CA LEU A 231 1.52 -21.68 0.28
C LEU A 231 0.49 -20.69 -0.29
N GLN A 232 0.63 -19.40 0.03
CA GLN A 232 -0.24 -18.35 -0.51
C GLN A 232 -0.11 -18.22 -2.02
N PHE A 233 1.11 -18.32 -2.55
CA PHE A 233 1.37 -18.41 -3.98
C PHE A 233 0.63 -19.59 -4.63
N ARG A 234 0.64 -20.78 -4.01
CA ARG A 234 -0.09 -21.95 -4.52
C ARG A 234 -1.61 -21.77 -4.50
N HIS A 235 -2.15 -21.17 -3.44
CA HIS A 235 -3.58 -20.91 -3.30
C HIS A 235 -4.11 -19.95 -4.37
N GLN A 236 -3.43 -18.83 -4.60
CA GLN A 236 -3.77 -17.84 -5.64
C GLN A 236 -3.75 -18.45 -7.04
N ARG A 237 -2.81 -19.37 -7.31
CA ARG A 237 -2.79 -20.10 -8.59
C ARG A 237 -4.03 -20.95 -8.77
N LEU A 238 -4.37 -21.79 -7.78
CA LEU A 238 -5.56 -22.65 -7.82
C LEU A 238 -6.86 -21.87 -8.07
N GLN A 239 -6.98 -20.67 -7.53
CA GLN A 239 -8.14 -19.80 -7.79
C GLN A 239 -8.25 -19.38 -9.26
N VAL A 240 -7.14 -18.99 -9.90
CA VAL A 240 -7.15 -18.62 -11.31
C VAL A 240 -7.39 -19.82 -12.23
N ILE A 241 -6.89 -21.00 -11.84
CA ILE A 241 -7.20 -22.27 -12.51
C ILE A 241 -8.72 -22.50 -12.53
N SER A 242 -9.35 -22.48 -11.35
CA SER A 242 -10.79 -22.72 -11.18
C SER A 242 -11.65 -21.73 -11.97
N HIS A 243 -11.28 -20.45 -11.95
CA HIS A 243 -12.02 -19.40 -12.67
C HIS A 243 -11.95 -19.56 -14.19
N THR A 244 -10.77 -19.92 -14.73
CA THR A 244 -10.56 -20.11 -16.16
C THR A 244 -11.34 -21.33 -16.69
N LEU A 245 -11.40 -22.42 -15.93
CA LEU A 245 -12.20 -23.62 -16.26
C LEU A 245 -13.70 -23.34 -16.24
N THR A 246 -14.20 -22.63 -15.22
CA THR A 246 -15.62 -22.28 -15.07
C THR A 246 -16.12 -21.41 -16.23
N THR A 247 -15.26 -20.53 -16.75
CA THR A 247 -15.55 -19.65 -17.88
C THR A 247 -15.56 -20.40 -19.21
N TRP A 248 -14.67 -21.38 -19.37
CA TRP A 248 -14.66 -22.25 -20.55
C TRP A 248 -15.91 -23.10 -20.69
N MET A 249 -16.37 -23.72 -19.59
CA MET A 249 -17.59 -24.54 -19.60
C MET A 249 -18.84 -23.74 -20.00
N LYS A 250 -18.92 -22.45 -19.64
CA LYS A 250 -20.05 -21.57 -19.99
C LYS A 250 -20.11 -21.15 -21.46
N HIS A 251 -19.00 -21.22 -22.19
CA HIS A 251 -18.93 -20.86 -23.62
C HIS A 251 -19.08 -22.09 -24.56
N ASP A 252 -19.72 -23.15 -24.07
CA ASP A 252 -20.09 -24.34 -24.84
C ASP A 252 -18.89 -25.05 -25.49
N MET A 253 -17.73 -24.96 -24.83
CA MET A 253 -16.46 -25.53 -25.28
C MET A 253 -16.07 -25.16 -26.72
N ARG A 254 -16.51 -23.98 -27.19
CA ARG A 254 -16.19 -23.46 -28.53
C ARG A 254 -14.69 -23.26 -28.75
N ILE A 255 -13.91 -23.22 -27.67
CA ILE A 255 -12.44 -23.15 -27.67
C ILE A 255 -11.92 -24.51 -27.14
N PRO A 256 -10.88 -25.10 -27.74
CA PRO A 256 -10.30 -26.36 -27.27
C PRO A 256 -9.77 -26.30 -25.84
N PHE A 257 -9.98 -27.38 -25.07
CA PHE A 257 -9.52 -27.52 -23.68
C PHE A 257 -8.01 -27.30 -23.50
N GLN A 258 -7.24 -27.67 -24.54
CA GLN A 258 -5.80 -27.45 -24.61
C GLN A 258 -5.41 -25.97 -24.46
N ASP A 259 -6.21 -25.06 -25.01
CA ASP A 259 -5.95 -23.60 -25.00
C ASP A 259 -6.34 -22.95 -23.67
N VAL A 260 -7.33 -23.54 -22.99
CA VAL A 260 -7.77 -23.16 -21.63
C VAL A 260 -6.72 -23.57 -20.62
N MET A 261 -6.15 -24.75 -20.83
CA MET A 261 -5.17 -25.30 -19.92
C MET A 261 -3.78 -24.67 -20.06
N GLU A 262 -3.50 -24.20 -21.28
CA GLU A 262 -2.40 -23.29 -21.54
C GLU A 262 -2.57 -21.94 -20.82
N LYS A 263 -3.78 -21.38 -20.80
CA LYS A 263 -4.07 -20.13 -20.05
C LYS A 263 -3.85 -20.32 -18.55
N ILE A 264 -4.32 -21.43 -18.00
CA ILE A 264 -4.23 -21.83 -16.59
C ILE A 264 -2.78 -22.00 -16.10
N GLN A 265 -1.92 -22.60 -16.91
CA GLN A 265 -0.49 -22.74 -16.56
C GLN A 265 0.31 -21.45 -16.66
N LYS A 266 -0.16 -20.51 -17.48
CA LYS A 266 0.50 -19.23 -17.72
C LYS A 266 0.14 -18.18 -16.68
N THR A 267 -0.93 -18.38 -15.93
CA THR A 267 -1.24 -17.51 -14.80
C THR A 267 -0.26 -17.74 -13.65
N LYS A 268 0.65 -16.79 -13.43
CA LYS A 268 1.48 -16.74 -12.21
C LYS A 268 0.69 -16.03 -11.11
N ALA A 269 0.80 -16.53 -9.89
CA ALA A 269 0.04 -16.06 -8.73
C ALA A 269 0.07 -14.53 -8.54
N ILE A 270 -1.10 -13.94 -8.35
CA ILE A 270 -1.31 -12.54 -7.99
C ILE A 270 -1.11 -12.40 -6.47
N TYR A 271 0.00 -11.83 -6.03
CA TYR A 271 0.16 -11.36 -4.65
C TYR A 271 -0.06 -9.84 -4.67
N GLY A 272 -1.30 -9.40 -4.50
CA GLY A 272 -1.87 -9.07 -3.20
C GLY A 272 -2.03 -7.55 -3.06
N ASP A 273 -3.20 -7.07 -3.50
CA ASP A 273 -3.70 -5.70 -3.56
C ASP A 273 -3.54 -4.90 -2.25
N GLU A 274 -2.95 -3.71 -2.34
CA GLU A 274 -3.48 -2.53 -1.65
C GLU A 274 -4.76 -2.10 -2.39
N SER A 275 -5.74 -2.99 -2.26
CA SER A 275 -7.17 -2.94 -2.58
C SER A 275 -7.63 -1.84 -3.56
N ILE A 276 -7.80 -2.23 -4.84
CA ILE A 276 -8.66 -1.74 -5.95
C ILE A 276 -7.91 -1.74 -7.30
N VAL A 277 -6.67 -2.22 -7.38
CA VAL A 277 -5.88 -2.23 -8.63
C VAL A 277 -5.58 -3.65 -9.15
N ASP A 278 -5.89 -4.70 -8.38
CA ASP A 278 -5.30 -6.04 -8.56
C ASP A 278 -6.23 -7.11 -9.18
N GLU A 279 -7.42 -6.72 -9.68
CA GLU A 279 -8.40 -7.68 -10.23
C GLU A 279 -8.81 -7.47 -11.70
N LEU A 280 -8.05 -6.69 -12.50
CA LEU A 280 -8.39 -6.47 -13.92
C LEU A 280 -7.25 -6.64 -14.95
N PHE A 281 -6.06 -7.06 -14.55
CA PHE A 281 -4.89 -7.07 -15.44
C PHE A 281 -4.38 -8.47 -15.79
N GLU A 282 -5.18 -9.27 -16.50
CA GLU A 282 -4.68 -10.45 -17.22
C GLU A 282 -4.96 -10.38 -18.74
N ASP A 283 -3.97 -10.84 -19.51
CA ASP A 283 -3.95 -11.27 -20.93
C ASP A 283 -4.66 -10.43 -22.02
N ASP A 284 -4.10 -9.28 -22.39
CA ASP A 284 -4.42 -8.62 -23.67
C ASP A 284 -3.15 -7.97 -24.28
N PRO A 285 -2.79 -8.21 -25.57
CA PRO A 285 -1.74 -7.45 -26.27
C PRO A 285 -1.97 -5.92 -26.29
N SER A 286 -3.19 -5.43 -26.00
CA SER A 286 -3.43 -4.01 -25.71
C SER A 286 -2.78 -3.55 -24.39
N LYS A 287 -2.75 -4.41 -23.35
CA LYS A 287 -2.19 -4.10 -22.02
C LYS A 287 -0.65 -4.02 -22.01
N THR A 288 0.05 -4.74 -22.88
CA THR A 288 1.51 -4.56 -23.05
C THR A 288 1.85 -3.18 -23.59
N LYS A 289 1.06 -2.69 -24.56
CA LYS A 289 1.19 -1.32 -25.06
C LYS A 289 0.87 -0.31 -23.95
N GLU A 290 -0.15 -0.59 -23.14
CA GLU A 290 -0.48 0.25 -21.98
C GLU A 290 0.65 0.30 -20.95
N ALA A 291 1.28 -0.83 -20.61
CA ALA A 291 2.41 -0.88 -19.69
C ALA A 291 3.64 -0.14 -20.23
N ILE A 292 3.93 -0.27 -21.55
CA ILE A 292 4.98 0.50 -22.22
C ILE A 292 4.69 2.00 -22.13
N ILE A 293 3.44 2.40 -22.39
CA ILE A 293 3.00 3.79 -22.27
C ILE A 293 3.16 4.26 -20.82
N MET A 294 2.70 3.49 -19.82
CA MET A 294 2.85 3.87 -18.41
C MET A 294 4.31 4.08 -18.02
N LEU A 295 5.19 3.15 -18.39
CA LEU A 295 6.62 3.23 -18.11
C LEU A 295 7.24 4.45 -18.77
N TYR A 296 6.95 4.69 -20.05
CA TYR A 296 7.41 5.88 -20.76
C TYR A 296 7.01 7.16 -20.04
N TYR A 297 5.75 7.28 -19.61
CA TYR A 297 5.28 8.45 -18.88
C TYR A 297 5.94 8.59 -17.50
N ILE A 298 6.15 7.49 -16.77
CA ILE A 298 6.81 7.54 -15.46
C ILE A 298 8.29 7.92 -15.59
N GLU A 299 9.02 7.31 -16.52
CA GLU A 299 10.43 7.59 -16.77
C GLU A 299 10.62 9.04 -17.24
N ARG A 300 9.83 9.46 -18.24
CA ARG A 300 9.90 10.83 -18.75
C ARG A 300 9.52 11.87 -17.70
N PHE A 301 8.54 11.57 -16.85
CA PHE A 301 8.19 12.43 -15.73
C PHE A 301 9.35 12.55 -14.74
N ASN A 302 9.95 11.43 -14.34
CA ASN A 302 11.08 11.43 -13.41
C ASN A 302 12.28 12.21 -13.98
N GLU A 303 12.56 12.08 -15.29
CA GLU A 303 13.59 12.88 -15.97
C GLU A 303 13.32 14.39 -15.85
N LEU A 304 12.08 14.84 -16.13
CA LEU A 304 11.72 16.26 -16.04
C LEU A 304 11.86 16.80 -14.61
N ILE A 305 11.50 15.98 -13.61
CA ILE A 305 11.71 16.30 -12.19
C ILE A 305 13.21 16.43 -11.88
N SER A 306 14.04 15.49 -12.33
CA SER A 306 15.49 15.52 -12.12
C SER A 306 16.18 16.69 -12.81
N LEU A 307 15.68 17.12 -13.97
CA LEU A 307 16.17 18.30 -14.70
C LEU A 307 15.74 19.63 -14.08
N GLY A 308 14.84 19.62 -13.08
CA GLY A 308 14.29 20.82 -12.47
C GLY A 308 13.26 21.56 -13.35
N GLU A 309 12.75 20.91 -14.40
CA GLU A 309 11.74 21.46 -15.31
C GLU A 309 10.31 21.23 -14.78
N TYR A 310 10.02 21.77 -13.59
CA TYR A 310 8.79 21.43 -12.84
C TYR A 310 7.48 21.84 -13.54
N GLU A 311 7.46 22.95 -14.26
CA GLU A 311 6.28 23.38 -15.04
C GLU A 311 5.95 22.38 -16.15
N LYS A 312 6.97 21.94 -16.89
CA LYS A 312 6.82 20.92 -17.93
C LYS A 312 6.44 19.58 -17.31
N ALA A 313 7.02 19.21 -16.17
CA ALA A 313 6.66 18.00 -15.44
C ALA A 313 5.18 18.00 -15.00
N ALA A 314 4.68 19.14 -14.50
CA ALA A 314 3.29 19.31 -14.07
C ALA A 314 2.32 19.16 -15.27
N CYS A 315 2.58 19.87 -16.37
CA CYS A 315 1.82 19.73 -17.61
C CYS A 315 1.88 18.29 -18.16
N PHE A 316 3.04 17.66 -18.14
CA PHE A 316 3.20 16.29 -18.61
C PHE A 316 2.40 15.28 -17.78
N ALA A 317 2.40 15.44 -16.46
CA ALA A 317 1.59 14.62 -15.55
C ALA A 317 0.08 14.83 -15.77
N ALA A 318 -0.36 16.07 -15.96
CA ALA A 318 -1.75 16.40 -16.21
C ALA A 318 -2.28 15.80 -17.53
N ASN A 319 -1.45 15.77 -18.58
CA ASN A 319 -1.80 15.19 -19.89
C ASN A 319 -1.55 13.68 -19.97
N SER A 320 -1.21 13.00 -18.87
CA SER A 320 -0.99 11.56 -18.88
C SER A 320 -2.27 10.80 -19.24
N PRO A 321 -2.19 9.79 -20.13
CA PRO A 321 -3.36 9.04 -20.55
C PRO A 321 -3.94 8.31 -19.34
N ARG A 322 -5.28 8.20 -19.30
CA ARG A 322 -6.01 7.55 -18.18
C ARG A 322 -5.64 8.07 -16.78
N ARG A 323 -5.05 9.28 -16.69
CA ARG A 323 -4.60 9.88 -15.43
C ARG A 323 -3.51 9.08 -14.70
N ILE A 324 -2.65 8.33 -15.41
CA ILE A 324 -1.59 7.48 -14.82
C ILE A 324 -0.72 8.23 -13.80
N LEU A 325 -0.35 9.48 -14.11
CA LEU A 325 0.50 10.30 -13.24
C LEU A 325 -0.31 11.19 -12.28
N GLN A 326 -1.63 11.17 -12.31
CA GLN A 326 -2.47 11.92 -11.37
C GLN A 326 -2.78 11.04 -10.16
N ASN A 327 -1.74 10.74 -9.38
CA ASN A 327 -1.81 9.89 -8.20
C ASN A 327 -1.04 10.53 -7.01
N ILE A 328 -1.25 9.98 -5.81
CA ILE A 328 -0.64 10.48 -4.56
C ILE A 328 0.89 10.40 -4.63
N GLY A 329 1.46 9.38 -5.27
CA GLY A 329 2.90 9.23 -5.43
C GLY A 329 3.53 10.38 -6.23
N THR A 330 2.95 10.75 -7.37
CA THR A 330 3.39 11.91 -8.18
C THR A 330 3.26 13.21 -7.39
N MET A 331 2.14 13.39 -6.68
CA MET A 331 1.93 14.55 -5.80
C MET A 331 3.00 14.64 -4.71
N ASN A 332 3.34 13.53 -4.06
CA ASN A 332 4.37 13.49 -3.03
C ASN A 332 5.75 13.88 -3.57
N LYS A 333 6.08 13.51 -4.82
CA LYS A 333 7.31 13.96 -5.49
C LYS A 333 7.34 15.49 -5.66
N PHE A 334 6.23 16.10 -6.06
CA PHE A 334 6.13 17.57 -6.11
C PHE A 334 6.21 18.22 -4.72
N LYS A 335 5.58 17.61 -3.72
CA LYS A 335 5.59 18.08 -2.33
C LYS A 335 7.00 18.06 -1.74
N ALA A 336 7.80 17.04 -2.04
CA ALA A 336 9.17 16.88 -1.56
C ALA A 336 10.14 17.97 -2.09
N ILE A 337 9.87 18.57 -3.25
CA ILE A 337 10.72 19.63 -3.83
C ILE A 337 10.66 20.93 -3.01
N GLY A 338 9.51 21.23 -2.40
CA GLY A 338 9.32 22.44 -1.61
C GLY A 338 9.25 23.74 -2.44
N LYS A 339 9.25 24.89 -1.75
CA LYS A 339 9.16 26.21 -2.40
C LYS A 339 10.53 26.63 -2.93
N ILE A 340 10.57 27.09 -4.17
CA ILE A 340 11.79 27.57 -4.82
C ILE A 340 11.74 29.09 -4.89
N ARG A 341 12.80 29.76 -4.46
CA ARG A 341 12.86 31.22 -4.43
C ARG A 341 12.70 31.79 -5.84
N GLY A 342 11.75 32.72 -6.01
CA GLY A 342 11.50 33.40 -7.28
C GLY A 342 10.78 32.57 -8.34
N LYS A 343 10.37 31.33 -8.04
CA LYS A 343 9.56 30.49 -8.94
C LYS A 343 8.23 30.11 -8.28
N PRO A 344 7.17 29.88 -9.06
CA PRO A 344 5.92 29.35 -8.53
C PRO A 344 6.12 28.00 -7.84
N PHE A 345 5.35 27.74 -6.79
CA PHE A 345 5.46 26.52 -6.00
C PHE A 345 5.13 25.29 -6.88
N PRO A 346 6.06 24.34 -7.09
CA PRO A 346 5.86 23.22 -8.02
C PRO A 346 4.60 22.38 -7.76
N LEU A 347 4.24 22.20 -6.49
CA LEU A 347 3.02 21.48 -6.13
C LEU A 347 1.74 22.22 -6.55
N LEU A 348 1.74 23.56 -6.46
CA LEU A 348 0.60 24.37 -6.92
C LEU A 348 0.44 24.26 -8.45
N LEU A 349 1.55 24.33 -9.19
CA LEU A 349 1.56 24.16 -10.66
C LEU A 349 0.99 22.80 -11.08
N PHE A 350 1.32 21.74 -10.35
CA PHE A 350 0.79 20.40 -10.59
C PHE A 350 -0.73 20.34 -10.42
N PHE A 351 -1.27 20.89 -9.34
CA PHE A 351 -2.72 20.92 -9.11
C PHE A 351 -3.45 21.81 -10.11
N GLU A 352 -2.89 22.97 -10.44
CA GLU A 352 -3.44 23.86 -11.46
C GLU A 352 -3.54 23.16 -12.81
N ALA A 353 -2.49 22.44 -13.23
CA ALA A 353 -2.47 21.70 -14.48
C ALA A 353 -3.50 20.54 -14.49
N ILE A 354 -3.60 19.77 -13.39
CA ILE A 354 -4.54 18.65 -13.27
C ILE A 354 -5.99 19.13 -13.28
N PHE A 355 -6.33 20.13 -12.48
CA PHE A 355 -7.70 20.62 -12.38
C PHE A 355 -8.13 21.31 -13.67
N SER A 356 -7.22 22.02 -14.36
CA SER A 356 -7.49 22.58 -15.68
C SER A 356 -7.84 21.52 -16.73
N ARG A 357 -7.28 20.31 -16.62
CA ARG A 357 -7.52 19.18 -17.53
C ARG A 357 -8.57 18.18 -17.05
N SER A 358 -9.17 18.41 -15.88
CA SER A 358 -10.08 17.46 -15.22
C SER A 358 -11.26 17.03 -16.10
N GLN A 359 -11.90 17.96 -16.81
CA GLN A 359 -13.06 17.71 -17.68
C GLN A 359 -12.73 16.93 -18.97
N ALA A 360 -11.45 16.87 -19.36
CA ALA A 360 -11.04 16.14 -20.56
C ALA A 360 -11.09 14.60 -20.38
N PHE A 361 -11.30 14.11 -19.15
CA PHE A 361 -11.35 12.69 -18.84
C PHE A 361 -12.70 12.29 -18.25
N LYS A 362 -13.25 11.16 -18.70
CA LYS A 362 -14.55 10.63 -18.23
C LYS A 362 -14.60 10.29 -16.73
N ARG A 363 -13.46 9.96 -16.12
CA ARG A 363 -13.38 9.60 -14.69
C ARG A 363 -13.09 10.83 -13.84
N PRO A 364 -13.78 11.04 -12.70
CA PRO A 364 -13.50 12.14 -11.80
C PRO A 364 -12.12 12.00 -11.14
N ILE A 365 -11.61 13.09 -10.56
CA ILE A 365 -10.31 13.08 -9.85
C ILE A 365 -10.46 12.33 -8.53
N ASN A 366 -9.38 11.79 -7.97
CA ASN A 366 -9.44 11.19 -6.64
C ASN A 366 -9.75 12.27 -5.58
N ALA A 367 -10.71 12.01 -4.69
CA ALA A 367 -11.08 12.91 -3.59
C ALA A 367 -9.89 13.31 -2.69
N ASP A 368 -8.95 12.39 -2.44
CA ASP A 368 -7.75 12.66 -1.64
C ASP A 368 -6.80 13.66 -2.34
N LEU A 369 -6.66 13.55 -3.67
CA LEU A 369 -5.90 14.51 -4.47
C LEU A 369 -6.59 15.87 -4.53
N THR A 370 -7.92 15.89 -4.65
CA THR A 370 -8.70 17.13 -4.57
C THR A 370 -8.50 17.82 -3.22
N LEU A 371 -8.52 17.05 -2.13
CA LEU A 371 -8.31 17.56 -0.78
C LEU A 371 -6.93 18.21 -0.61
N GLU A 372 -5.86 17.53 -1.04
CA GLU A 372 -4.51 18.07 -0.97
C GLU A 372 -4.32 19.29 -1.90
N GLY A 373 -4.99 19.31 -3.05
CA GLY A 373 -4.98 20.46 -3.96
C GLY A 373 -5.61 21.71 -3.36
N ILE A 374 -6.77 21.57 -2.70
CA ILE A 374 -7.43 22.66 -1.98
C ILE A 374 -6.52 23.17 -0.85
N LYS A 375 -5.95 22.27 -0.03
CA LYS A 375 -5.00 22.66 1.02
C LYS A 375 -3.82 23.46 0.46
N CYS A 376 -3.26 23.00 -0.66
CA CYS A 376 -2.14 23.67 -1.33
C CYS A 376 -2.52 25.07 -1.84
N GLY A 377 -3.70 25.23 -2.46
CA GLY A 377 -4.17 26.55 -2.91
C GLY A 377 -4.36 27.53 -1.76
N LEU A 378 -4.98 27.06 -0.66
CA LEU A 378 -5.21 27.87 0.53
C LEU A 378 -3.91 28.24 1.26
N SER A 379 -2.92 27.34 1.33
CA SER A 379 -1.61 27.62 1.94
C SER A 379 -0.80 28.66 1.17
N GLU A 380 -0.97 28.71 -0.16
CA GLU A 380 -0.38 29.76 -1.01
C GLU A 380 -1.23 31.05 -1.06
N LYS A 381 -2.31 31.15 -0.26
CA LYS A 381 -3.25 32.28 -0.23
C LYS A 381 -3.91 32.56 -1.58
N ARG A 382 -4.04 31.52 -2.43
CA ARG A 382 -4.69 31.59 -3.75
C ARG A 382 -6.13 31.09 -3.68
N LEU A 383 -6.96 31.81 -2.91
CA LEU A 383 -8.39 31.50 -2.82
C LEU A 383 -9.10 31.67 -4.18
N ASP A 384 -8.60 32.56 -5.03
CA ASP A 384 -9.04 32.76 -6.41
C ASP A 384 -9.00 31.45 -7.22
N LEU A 385 -7.90 30.69 -7.12
CA LEU A 385 -7.76 29.40 -7.80
C LEU A 385 -8.71 28.36 -7.22
N VAL A 386 -8.83 28.27 -5.89
CA VAL A 386 -9.75 27.34 -5.23
C VAL A 386 -11.20 27.64 -5.60
N THR A 387 -11.58 28.92 -5.64
CA THR A 387 -12.90 29.40 -6.09
C THR A 387 -13.15 28.95 -7.52
N HIS A 388 -12.18 29.13 -8.41
CA HIS A 388 -12.30 28.70 -9.81
C HIS A 388 -12.44 27.18 -9.95
N TRP A 389 -11.67 26.40 -9.20
CA TRP A 389 -11.72 24.94 -9.27
C TRP A 389 -13.05 24.37 -8.76
N VAL A 390 -13.59 24.94 -7.67
CA VAL A 390 -14.87 24.52 -7.09
C VAL A 390 -16.04 24.94 -7.97
N THR A 391 -16.08 26.18 -8.44
CA THR A 391 -17.22 26.70 -9.23
C THR A 391 -17.35 26.05 -10.61
N GLN A 392 -16.27 25.55 -11.19
CA GLN A 392 -16.31 24.85 -12.48
C GLN A 392 -16.59 23.34 -12.36
N GLU A 393 -16.93 22.84 -11.17
CA GLU A 393 -17.17 21.42 -10.88
C GLU A 393 -16.02 20.51 -11.38
N LYS A 394 -14.80 21.04 -11.34
CA LYS A 394 -13.58 20.35 -11.83
C LYS A 394 -13.00 19.37 -10.81
N LEU A 395 -13.66 19.24 -9.66
CA LEU A 395 -13.17 18.58 -8.46
C LEU A 395 -14.12 17.49 -8.00
N THR A 396 -13.58 16.51 -7.29
CA THR A 396 -14.40 15.51 -6.61
C THR A 396 -14.71 16.01 -5.20
N PHE A 397 -15.95 16.44 -5.00
CA PHE A 397 -16.40 17.00 -3.73
C PHE A 397 -16.43 15.92 -2.65
N SER A 398 -16.01 16.32 -1.44
CA SER A 398 -16.04 15.48 -0.26
C SER A 398 -16.30 16.34 0.97
N GLU A 399 -16.83 15.71 2.03
CA GLU A 399 -17.05 16.37 3.32
C GLU A 399 -15.79 17.07 3.84
N LYS A 400 -14.66 16.36 3.80
CA LYS A 400 -13.36 16.85 4.26
C LYS A 400 -12.90 18.08 3.48
N ALA A 401 -13.20 18.15 2.17
CA ALA A 401 -12.85 19.31 1.37
C ALA A 401 -13.62 20.56 1.79
N GLY A 402 -14.92 20.40 2.07
CA GLY A 402 -15.76 21.48 2.61
C GLY A 402 -15.28 21.94 3.98
N ASP A 403 -14.95 20.99 4.87
CA ASP A 403 -14.47 21.29 6.23
C ASP A 403 -13.20 22.14 6.24
N ILE A 404 -12.28 21.88 5.30
CA ILE A 404 -11.03 22.64 5.18
C ILE A 404 -11.27 24.08 4.72
N ILE A 405 -12.12 24.29 3.70
CA ILE A 405 -12.44 25.64 3.22
C ILE A 405 -13.18 26.41 4.32
N PHE A 406 -14.11 25.75 5.02
CA PHE A 406 -14.82 26.33 6.14
C PHE A 406 -13.87 26.77 7.26
N ALA A 407 -12.96 25.89 7.69
CA ALA A 407 -11.97 26.19 8.72
C ALA A 407 -11.04 27.35 8.32
N TYR A 408 -10.63 27.41 7.04
CA TYR A 408 -9.84 28.52 6.51
C TYR A 408 -10.59 29.85 6.56
N GLY A 409 -11.89 29.85 6.25
CA GLY A 409 -12.74 31.04 6.34
C GLY A 409 -12.93 31.54 7.76
N GLU A 410 -13.02 30.65 8.76
CA GLU A 410 -13.09 31.05 10.17
C GLU A 410 -11.79 31.69 10.67
N GLN A 411 -10.64 31.28 10.12
CA GLN A 411 -9.33 31.89 10.44
C GLN A 411 -9.08 33.22 9.71
N ASN A 412 -9.74 33.47 8.58
CA ASN A 412 -9.51 34.65 7.73
C ASN A 412 -10.78 35.50 7.59
N THR A 413 -10.93 36.51 8.44
CA THR A 413 -12.14 37.36 8.51
C THR A 413 -12.50 38.03 7.18
N TYR A 414 -11.50 38.45 6.37
CA TYR A 414 -11.75 39.13 5.09
C TYR A 414 -12.33 38.21 4.00
N GLN A 415 -11.91 36.94 3.98
CA GLN A 415 -12.32 35.98 2.95
C GLN A 415 -13.44 35.03 3.42
N LYS A 416 -13.93 35.24 4.65
CA LYS A 416 -14.94 34.41 5.30
C LYS A 416 -16.22 34.22 4.47
N PRO A 417 -16.83 35.26 3.87
CA PRO A 417 -18.05 35.08 3.08
C PRO A 417 -17.83 34.17 1.86
N SER A 418 -16.74 34.38 1.13
CA SER A 418 -16.39 33.56 -0.04
C SER A 418 -16.11 32.11 0.34
N CYS A 419 -15.41 31.87 1.46
CA CYS A 419 -15.13 30.52 1.94
C CYS A 419 -16.41 29.79 2.38
N LEU A 420 -17.34 30.48 3.05
CA LEU A 420 -18.63 29.90 3.44
C LEU A 420 -19.48 29.52 2.23
N ALA A 421 -19.52 30.37 1.20
CA ALA A 421 -20.21 30.07 -0.05
C ALA A 421 -19.61 28.87 -0.78
N LEU A 422 -18.28 28.77 -0.85
CA LEU A 422 -17.60 27.61 -1.44
C LEU A 422 -17.83 26.32 -0.66
N ALA A 423 -17.76 26.37 0.68
CA ALA A 423 -18.04 25.21 1.51
C ALA A 423 -19.49 24.74 1.36
N GLN A 424 -20.44 25.67 1.25
CA GLN A 424 -21.85 25.38 0.98
C GLN A 424 -22.05 24.63 -0.34
N ILE A 425 -21.41 25.06 -1.44
CA ILE A 425 -21.46 24.36 -2.73
C ILE A 425 -21.01 22.90 -2.55
N ILE A 426 -19.84 22.69 -1.92
CA ILE A 426 -19.30 21.35 -1.70
C ILE A 426 -20.24 20.49 -0.84
N TYR A 427 -20.80 21.04 0.24
CA TYR A 427 -21.71 20.29 1.12
C TYR A 427 -23.03 19.93 0.44
N ASN A 428 -23.57 20.82 -0.40
CA ASN A 428 -24.79 20.54 -1.16
C ASN A 428 -24.59 19.38 -2.14
N GLU A 429 -23.49 19.41 -2.90
CA GLU A 429 -23.14 18.34 -3.84
C GLU A 429 -22.85 17.00 -3.14
N CYS A 430 -22.35 17.04 -1.91
CA CYS A 430 -22.14 15.83 -1.10
C CYS A 430 -23.41 15.32 -0.38
N GLY A 431 -24.55 16.01 -0.49
CA GLY A 431 -25.78 15.67 0.26
C GLY A 431 -25.69 15.96 1.78
N LEU A 432 -24.77 16.81 2.21
CA LEU A 432 -24.51 17.14 3.62
C LEU A 432 -25.32 18.36 4.08
N HIS A 433 -26.64 18.24 4.05
CA HIS A 433 -27.56 19.36 4.25
C HIS A 433 -27.38 20.10 5.58
N LYS A 434 -27.02 19.41 6.67
CA LYS A 434 -26.78 20.07 7.97
C LYS A 434 -25.61 21.05 7.92
N LYS A 435 -24.51 20.67 7.25
CA LYS A 435 -23.33 21.53 7.12
C LYS A 435 -23.57 22.66 6.12
N ALA A 436 -24.30 22.40 5.04
CA ALA A 436 -24.72 23.44 4.10
C ALA A 436 -25.63 24.49 4.75
N LEU A 437 -26.59 24.07 5.57
CA LEU A 437 -27.46 24.97 6.35
C LEU A 437 -26.66 25.80 7.35
N LEU A 438 -25.68 25.20 8.03
CA LEU A 438 -24.78 25.93 8.92
C LEU A 438 -24.01 27.04 8.16
N CYS A 439 -23.55 26.76 6.94
CA CYS A 439 -22.90 27.76 6.09
C CYS A 439 -23.86 28.89 5.70
N LEU A 440 -25.10 28.59 5.31
CA LEU A 440 -26.14 29.58 4.97
C LEU A 440 -26.47 30.49 6.17
N CYS A 441 -26.66 29.90 7.36
CA CYS A 441 -26.91 30.67 8.58
C CYS A 441 -25.74 31.59 8.93
N LYS A 442 -24.50 31.10 8.80
CA LYS A 442 -23.28 31.92 9.05
C LYS A 442 -23.05 33.02 8.00
N GLN A 443 -23.63 32.89 6.81
CA GLN A 443 -23.65 33.94 5.79
C GLN A 443 -24.77 34.96 6.01
N GLY A 444 -25.72 34.70 6.92
CA GLY A 444 -26.89 35.55 7.14
C GLY A 444 -28.05 35.29 6.15
N GLN A 445 -27.94 34.29 5.28
CA GLN A 445 -28.99 33.89 4.32
C GLN A 445 -30.01 32.95 4.97
N ILE A 446 -30.74 33.47 5.97
CA ILE A 446 -31.71 32.66 6.75
C ILE A 446 -32.93 32.25 5.91
N HIS A 447 -33.35 33.08 4.97
CA HIS A 447 -34.47 32.79 4.08
C HIS A 447 -34.21 31.52 3.24
N GLU A 448 -33.07 31.48 2.55
CA GLU A 448 -32.64 30.32 1.76
C GLU A 448 -32.46 29.06 2.61
N ALA A 449 -31.98 29.21 3.87
CA ALA A 449 -31.88 28.09 4.79
C ALA A 449 -33.25 27.48 5.12
N VAL A 450 -34.28 28.31 5.31
CA VAL A 450 -35.65 27.85 5.59
C VAL A 450 -36.28 27.18 4.36
N GLU A 451 -36.08 27.71 3.17
CA GLU A 451 -36.54 27.10 1.92
C GLU A 451 -35.89 25.74 1.67
N HIS A 452 -34.57 25.66 1.87
CA HIS A 452 -33.82 24.41 1.76
C HIS A 452 -34.36 23.37 2.75
N ILE A 453 -34.64 23.74 4.01
CA ILE A 453 -35.28 22.86 5.00
C ILE A 453 -36.68 22.38 4.56
N GLN A 454 -37.48 23.24 3.95
CA GLN A 454 -38.84 22.91 3.50
C GLN A 454 -38.86 21.94 2.31
N GLN A 455 -37.82 21.93 1.48
CA GLN A 455 -37.69 21.01 0.35
C GLN A 455 -37.34 19.56 0.78
N PHE A 456 -36.63 19.36 1.90
CA PHE A 456 -36.22 18.03 2.41
C PHE A 456 -37.21 17.41 3.41
N LYS A 457 -38.52 17.55 3.16
CA LYS A 457 -39.68 17.33 4.06
C LYS A 457 -39.89 15.91 4.66
N ASP A 458 -38.87 15.07 4.77
CA ASP A 458 -38.90 13.77 5.48
C ASP A 458 -38.07 13.73 6.79
N CYS A 459 -37.52 14.85 7.25
CA CYS A 459 -36.81 14.91 8.54
C CYS A 459 -37.71 15.39 9.69
N THR A 460 -37.98 14.50 10.66
CA THR A 460 -38.76 14.76 11.89
C THR A 460 -38.40 16.10 12.58
N PRO A 461 -39.40 16.91 12.99
CA PRO A 461 -39.22 18.27 13.54
C PRO A 461 -38.31 18.36 14.78
N GLY A 462 -38.22 17.28 15.57
CA GLY A 462 -37.47 17.27 16.84
C GLY A 462 -35.95 17.43 16.69
N ARG A 463 -35.36 17.11 15.54
CA ARG A 463 -33.92 17.31 15.26
C ARG A 463 -33.58 18.72 14.73
N MET A 464 -34.58 19.49 14.26
CA MET A 464 -34.36 20.83 13.74
C MET A 464 -34.10 21.85 14.86
N ILE A 465 -34.82 21.74 15.98
CA ILE A 465 -34.71 22.67 17.11
C ILE A 465 -33.32 22.57 17.78
N THR A 466 -32.72 21.38 17.85
CA THR A 466 -31.36 21.19 18.38
C THR A 466 -30.27 21.73 17.45
N SER A 467 -30.53 21.79 16.14
CA SER A 467 -29.58 22.26 15.13
C SER A 467 -29.54 23.80 15.02
N LEU A 468 -30.67 24.45 15.33
CA LEU A 468 -30.83 25.91 15.32
C LEU A 468 -30.54 26.55 16.69
N ARG A 469 -30.32 25.77 17.76
CA ARG A 469 -29.99 26.28 19.11
C ARG A 469 -28.77 27.22 19.18
N PRO A 470 -27.70 27.07 18.37
CA PRO A 470 -26.60 28.04 18.39
C PRO A 470 -26.97 29.42 17.84
N ILE A 471 -28.12 29.56 17.19
CA ILE A 471 -28.58 30.81 16.53
C ILE A 471 -29.35 31.71 17.49
N TRP A 472 -29.82 31.18 18.63
CA TRP A 472 -30.56 31.97 19.63
C TRP A 472 -29.68 32.66 20.69
N TYR A 473 -28.35 32.45 20.63
CA TYR A 473 -27.38 33.02 21.58
C TYR A 473 -26.29 33.88 20.91
N ILE A 474 -26.48 34.27 19.63
CA ILE A 474 -25.78 35.38 18.96
C ILE A 474 -26.85 36.43 18.68
#